data_AF-A0A3D2MHF7-F1
#
_entry.id   AF-A0A3D2MHF7-F1
#
_cell.length_a   1.000
_cell.length_b   1.000
_cell.length_c   1.000
_cell.angle_alpha   90.00
_cell.angle_beta   90.00
_cell.angle_gamma   90.00
#
_symmetry.space_group_name_H-M   'P 1'
#
loop_
_entity.id
_entity.type
_entity.pdbx_description
1 polymer ?
#
loop_
_entity_poly.entity_id
_entity_poly.type
_entity_poly.pdbx_seq_one_letter_code
_entity_poly.pdbx_strand_id
1 'polypeptide(L)' 'NFHLPRSTLLLLVSAFASKALIEQAYQEAMREHYRFFSFGDAMLIL' A
#
# COMPACT_ATOMS: atom_id res chain seq x y z
N ASN A 1 0.95 1.89 6.41
CA ASN A 1 0.93 0.41 6.44
C ASN A 1 0.38 -0.13 5.14
N PHE A 2 0.67 -1.39 4.83
CA PHE A 2 0.02 -2.08 3.72
C PHE A 2 -1.35 -2.61 4.15
N HIS A 3 -2.41 -2.07 3.56
CA HIS A 3 -3.81 -2.37 3.85
C HIS A 3 -4.43 -3.22 2.72
N LEU A 4 -5.47 -3.99 3.04
CA LEU A 4 -6.17 -4.76 2.03
C LEU A 4 -6.85 -3.85 0.98
N PRO A 5 -6.94 -4.33 -0.28
CA PRO A 5 -7.73 -3.67 -1.32
C PRO A 5 -9.19 -3.50 -0.84
N ARG A 6 -9.81 -2.34 -1.17
CA ARG A 6 -11.20 -1.94 -0.81
C ARG A 6 -11.42 -1.40 0.60
N SER A 7 -10.37 -0.97 1.30
CA SER A 7 -10.52 -0.14 2.51
C SER A 7 -10.75 1.34 2.14
N THR A 8 -11.40 2.10 3.03
CA THR A 8 -11.53 3.56 2.90
C THR A 8 -10.18 4.27 2.83
N LEU A 9 -9.15 3.68 3.45
CA LEU A 9 -7.76 4.11 3.35
C LEU A 9 -7.22 4.02 1.91
N LEU A 10 -7.65 3.05 1.11
CA LEU A 10 -7.26 2.97 -0.30
C LEU A 10 -7.78 4.17 -1.10
N LEU A 11 -8.97 4.68 -0.76
CA LEU A 11 -9.56 5.86 -1.39
C LEU A 11 -8.75 7.13 -1.06
N LEU A 12 -8.30 7.27 0.20
CA LEU A 12 -7.42 8.35 0.64
C LEU A 12 -6.08 8.30 -0.10
N VAL A 13 -5.42 7.13 -0.13
CA VAL A 13 -4.11 6.97 -0.80
C VAL A 13 -4.24 7.24 -2.31
N SER A 14 -5.38 6.91 -2.93
CA SER A 14 -5.64 7.21 -4.35
C SER A 14 -5.73 8.71 -4.67
N ALA A 15 -5.92 9.58 -3.67
CA ALA A 15 -5.84 11.03 -3.85
C ALA A 15 -4.40 11.56 -3.80
N PHE A 16 -3.47 10.83 -3.18
CA PHE A 16 -2.06 11.20 -3.03
C PHE A 16 -1.15 10.53 -4.07
N ALA A 17 -1.55 9.38 -4.61
CA ALA A 17 -0.77 8.61 -5.57
C ALA A 17 -1.68 7.94 -6.60
N SER A 18 -1.17 7.75 -7.82
CA SER A 18 -1.91 7.02 -8.85
C SER A 18 -2.13 5.57 -8.43
N LYS A 19 -3.29 5.01 -8.78
CA LYS A 19 -3.61 3.60 -8.51
C LYS A 19 -2.51 2.65 -9.03
N ALA A 20 -1.97 2.93 -10.20
CA ALA A 20 -0.89 2.13 -10.81
C ALA A 20 0.39 2.14 -9.95
N LEU A 21 0.77 3.30 -9.41
CA LEU A 21 1.95 3.42 -8.53
C LEU A 21 1.75 2.61 -7.24
N ILE A 22 0.55 2.68 -6.64
CA ILE A 22 0.23 1.91 -5.44
C ILE A 22 0.26 0.40 -5.75
N GLU A 23 -0.33 -0.03 -6.87
CA GLU A 23 -0.30 -1.44 -7.28
C GLU A 23 1.12 -1.96 -7.47
N GLN A 24 1.99 -1.18 -8.12
CA GLN A 24 3.40 -1.52 -8.26
C GLN A 24 4.11 -1.63 -6.91
N ALA A 25 3.89 -0.68 -5.99
CA ALA A 25 4.47 -0.72 -4.66
C ALA A 25 4.01 -1.96 -3.85
N TYR A 26 2.76 -2.39 -4.00
CA TYR A 26 2.25 -3.60 -3.34
C TYR A 26 2.88 -4.87 -3.92
N GLN A 27 3.04 -4.95 -5.25
CA GLN A 27 3.70 -6.09 -5.89
C GLN A 27 5.14 -6.23 -5.41
N GLU A 28 5.86 -5.11 -5.33
CA GLU A 28 7.23 -5.09 -4.81
C GLU A 28 7.27 -5.53 -3.33
N ALA A 29 6.39 -5.00 -2.49
CA ALA A 29 6.31 -5.37 -1.08
C ALA A 29 5.99 -6.87 -0.88
N MET A 30 5.19 -7.47 -1.77
CA MET A 30 4.95 -8.92 -1.75
C MET A 30 6.20 -9.72 -2.15
N ARG A 31 6.92 -9.27 -3.19
CA ARG A 31 8.15 -9.91 -3.67
C ARG A 31 9.25 -9.89 -2.60
N GLU A 32 9.36 -8.79 -1.88
CA GLU A 32 10.34 -8.59 -0.81
C GLU A 32 9.84 -9.08 0.57
N HIS A 33 8.71 -9.79 0.62
CA HIS A 33 8.13 -10.39 1.83
C HIS A 33 7.88 -9.41 2.99
N TYR A 34 7.43 -8.20 2.69
CA TYR A 34 7.00 -7.23 3.70
C TYR A 34 5.81 -7.79 4.48
N ARG A 35 5.70 -7.39 5.75
CA ARG A 35 4.57 -7.74 6.62
C ARG A 35 3.44 -6.77 6.36
N PHE A 36 2.24 -7.31 6.13
CA PHE A 36 1.03 -6.51 5.89
C PHE A 36 0.24 -6.30 7.20
N PHE A 37 -0.81 -5.48 7.16
CA PHE A 37 -1.74 -5.20 8.27
C PHE A 37 -1.21 -4.26 9.38
N SER A 38 -1.97 -4.19 10.48
CA SER A 38 -1.86 -3.20 11.55
C SER A 38 -0.49 -3.16 12.25
N PHE A 39 0.20 -4.31 12.33
CA PHE A 39 1.53 -4.44 12.94
C PHE A 39 2.60 -4.83 11.91
N GLY A 40 2.28 -4.64 10.62
CA GLY A 40 3.19 -4.87 9.52
C GLY A 40 4.11 -3.68 9.28
N ASP A 41 4.76 -3.71 8.13
CA ASP A 41 5.67 -2.68 7.69
C ASP A 41 4.91 -1.48 7.08
N ALA A 42 5.60 -0.36 6.98
CA ALA A 42 5.03 0.92 6.56
C ALA A 42 5.41 1.26 5.11
N MET A 43 4.57 2.06 4.48
CA MET A 43 4.81 2.68 3.18
C MET A 43 4.72 4.19 3.37
N LEU A 44 5.72 4.91 2.88
CA LEU A 44 5.79 6.37 2.87
C LEU A 44 5.64 6.85 1.43
N ILE A 45 4.75 7.80 1.20
CA ILE A 45 4.54 8.46 -0.11
C ILE A 45 5.01 9.90 0.07
N LEU A 46 5.89 10.36 -0.83
CA LEU A 46 6.48 11.71 -0.85
C LEU A 46 6.06 12.46 -2.12
#